data_AF-A0A930V286-F1
#
_entry.id   AF-A0A930V286-F1
#
_cell.length_a   1.000
_cell.length_b   1.000
_cell.length_c   1.000
_cell.angle_alpha   90.00
_cell.angle_beta   90.00
_cell.angle_gamma   90.00
#
_symmetry.space_group_name_H-M   'P 1'
#
loop_
_entity.id
_entity.type
_entity.pdbx_description
1 polymer ?
#
loop_
_entity_poly.entity_id
_entity_poly.type
_entity_poly.pdbx_seq_one_letter_code
_entity_poly.pdbx_strand_id
1 'polypeptide(L)'
;MLFSPPPEPAPSDPVLVAPTLYRMSLPSDPGVVRGWLSVAREWTWDVEGPWWSRRRVRPHLFAEWALNWTEDLDYGSFYSDPDYENPHSCGLPLGTADLEEVDRGEFTFGGHVLALDLVDPQDEPEVWHARWDSCAG
;
A
#
# COMPACT_ATOMS: atom_id res chain seq x y z
N MET A 1 41.94 27.73 11.13
CA MET A 1 41.85 26.37 10.56
C MET A 1 40.39 25.97 10.64
N LEU A 2 39.71 25.81 9.51
CA LEU A 2 38.35 25.27 9.48
C LEU A 2 38.50 23.75 9.58
N PHE A 3 38.19 23.20 10.75
CA PHE A 3 38.02 21.77 10.91
C PHE A 3 36.73 21.40 10.16
N SER A 4 36.86 20.89 8.94
CA SER A 4 35.75 20.19 8.32
C SER A 4 35.56 18.88 9.07
N PRO A 5 34.42 18.64 9.74
CA PRO A 5 34.14 17.34 10.31
C PRO A 5 34.21 16.30 9.20
N PRO A 6 34.65 15.06 9.50
CA PRO A 6 34.66 13.99 8.53
C PRO A 6 33.24 13.79 7.95
N PRO A 7 33.12 13.46 6.66
CA PRO A 7 31.82 13.17 6.06
C PRO A 7 31.18 12.03 6.84
N GLU A 8 29.99 12.28 7.37
CA GLU A 8 29.23 11.29 8.09
C GLU A 8 28.82 10.17 7.12
N PRO A 9 28.89 8.89 7.53
CA PRO A 9 28.48 7.80 6.66
C PRO A 9 27.03 7.99 6.21
N ALA A 10 26.80 7.73 4.92
CA ALA A 10 25.45 7.69 4.39
C ALA A 10 24.65 6.63 5.18
N PRO A 11 23.39 6.92 5.55
CA PRO A 11 22.58 5.92 6.20
C PRO A 11 22.36 4.75 5.23
N SER A 12 22.34 3.53 5.76
CA SER A 12 22.13 2.33 4.94
C SER A 12 20.78 2.37 4.25
N ASP A 13 20.74 2.04 2.97
CA ASP A 13 19.48 1.92 2.26
C ASP A 13 18.60 0.84 2.90
N PRO A 14 17.30 1.11 3.08
CA PRO A 14 16.38 0.13 3.63
C PRO A 14 16.15 -1.01 2.63
N VAL A 15 15.73 -2.16 3.14
CA VAL A 15 15.46 -3.35 2.33
C VAL A 15 14.33 -3.05 1.35
N LEU A 16 14.56 -3.37 0.07
CA LEU A 16 13.52 -3.29 -0.95
C LEU A 16 12.38 -4.25 -0.59
N VAL A 17 11.17 -3.72 -0.54
CA VAL A 17 9.96 -4.50 -0.30
C VAL A 17 9.28 -4.74 -1.64
N ALA A 18 8.99 -6.00 -1.94
CA ALA A 18 8.31 -6.35 -3.17
C ALA A 18 6.84 -5.86 -3.13
N PRO A 19 6.24 -5.55 -4.30
CA PRO A 19 4.80 -5.34 -4.39
C PRO A 19 4.03 -6.56 -3.88
N THR A 20 2.86 -6.33 -3.30
CA THR A 20 1.98 -7.36 -2.71
C THR A 20 0.55 -7.21 -3.21
N LEU A 21 -0.04 -8.29 -3.73
CA LEU A 21 -1.45 -8.37 -4.12
C LEU A 21 -2.20 -9.23 -3.09
N TYR A 22 -3.38 -8.78 -2.70
CA TYR A 22 -4.26 -9.49 -1.79
C TYR A 22 -5.63 -9.73 -2.44
N ARG A 23 -6.20 -10.90 -2.18
CA ARG A 23 -7.64 -11.13 -2.29
C ARG A 23 -8.31 -10.52 -1.09
N MET A 24 -9.44 -9.87 -1.33
CA MET A 24 -10.26 -9.33 -0.27
C MET A 24 -11.52 -10.16 -0.09
N SER A 25 -11.90 -10.43 1.15
CA SER A 25 -13.19 -11.00 1.50
C SER A 25 -13.85 -10.23 2.63
N LEU A 26 -15.18 -10.34 2.73
CA LEU A 26 -15.92 -9.80 3.86
C LEU A 26 -15.82 -10.76 5.04
N PRO A 27 -15.64 -10.29 6.28
CA PRO A 27 -15.63 -11.17 7.46
C PRO A 27 -16.90 -12.03 7.61
N SER A 28 -18.03 -11.56 7.10
CA SER A 28 -19.31 -12.28 7.11
C SER A 28 -19.38 -13.44 6.11
N ASP A 29 -18.49 -13.46 5.11
CA ASP A 29 -18.46 -14.46 4.03
C ASP A 29 -17.00 -14.78 3.63
N PRO A 30 -16.24 -15.41 4.53
CA PRO A 30 -14.83 -15.69 4.30
C PRO A 30 -14.66 -16.68 3.13
N GLY A 31 -13.71 -16.40 2.25
CA GLY A 31 -13.40 -17.24 1.08
C GLY A 31 -14.13 -16.85 -0.21
N VAL A 32 -15.12 -15.96 -0.16
CA VAL A 32 -15.67 -15.35 -1.37
C VAL A 32 -14.87 -14.10 -1.70
N VAL A 33 -14.20 -14.11 -2.86
CA VAL A 33 -13.41 -12.97 -3.33
C VAL A 33 -14.34 -11.83 -3.72
N ARG A 34 -14.23 -10.73 -2.98
CA ARG A 34 -15.01 -9.50 -3.16
C ARG A 34 -14.24 -8.44 -3.93
N GLY A 35 -12.92 -8.50 -3.91
CA GLY A 35 -12.06 -7.62 -4.68
C GLY A 35 -10.59 -7.97 -4.50
N TRP A 36 -9.76 -7.06 -4.99
CA TRP A 36 -8.31 -7.17 -5.02
C TRP A 36 -7.70 -5.88 -4.47
N LEU A 37 -6.68 -6.02 -3.63
CA LEU A 37 -5.91 -4.92 -3.10
C LEU A 37 -4.46 -5.09 -3.55
N SER A 38 -3.98 -4.17 -4.37
CA SER A 38 -2.57 -4.06 -4.72
C SER A 38 -1.91 -3.04 -3.80
N VAL A 39 -0.78 -3.41 -3.18
CA VAL A 39 0.00 -2.54 -2.30
C VAL A 39 1.44 -2.50 -2.80
N ALA A 40 1.93 -1.31 -3.15
CA ALA A 40 3.32 -1.09 -3.53
C ALA A 40 4.01 -0.26 -2.45
N ARG A 41 4.96 -0.86 -1.74
CA ARG A 41 5.66 -0.26 -0.60
C ARG A 41 6.94 0.42 -1.07
N GLU A 42 7.13 1.67 -0.67
CA GLU A 42 8.33 2.44 -1.00
C GLU A 42 8.92 3.08 0.25
N TRP A 43 10.25 3.09 0.32
CA TRP A 43 10.98 3.79 1.35
C TRP A 43 11.35 5.20 0.89
N THR A 44 10.95 6.19 1.67
CA THR A 44 11.47 7.56 1.58
C THR A 44 12.41 7.85 2.74
N TRP A 45 13.15 8.96 2.65
CA TRP A 45 14.04 9.43 3.71
C TRP A 45 13.59 10.78 4.21
N ASP A 46 13.44 10.91 5.52
CA ASP A 46 13.29 12.21 6.16
C ASP A 46 14.55 13.05 5.91
N VAL A 47 14.34 14.30 5.50
CA VAL A 47 15.41 15.26 5.24
C VAL A 47 15.38 16.37 6.28
N GLU A 48 16.45 16.47 7.07
CA GLU A 48 16.65 17.53 8.05
C GLU A 48 17.66 18.56 7.52
N GLY A 49 17.48 19.84 7.88
CA GLY A 49 18.44 20.91 7.63
C GLY A 49 18.09 21.86 6.46
N PRO A 50 18.79 23.02 6.39
CA PRO A 50 18.57 23.99 5.33
C PRO A 50 19.04 23.44 3.98
N TRP A 51 18.58 24.02 2.87
CA TRP A 51 18.87 23.53 1.51
C TRP A 51 20.36 23.29 1.19
N TRP A 52 21.26 24.06 1.82
CA TRP A 52 22.71 23.96 1.66
C TRP A 52 23.39 22.92 2.57
N SER A 53 22.67 22.34 3.54
CA SER A 53 23.16 21.29 4.44
C SER A 53 22.01 20.34 4.82
N ARG A 54 21.36 19.79 3.79
CA ARG A 54 20.33 18.75 3.95
C ARG A 54 20.98 17.43 4.32
N ARG A 55 20.37 16.71 5.25
CA ARG A 55 20.79 15.39 5.73
C ARG A 55 19.62 14.43 5.73
N ARG A 56 19.81 13.22 5.19
CA ARG A 56 18.87 12.11 5.36
C ARG A 56 19.05 11.50 6.75
N VAL A 57 17.96 11.36 7.50
CA VAL A 57 18.06 10.98 8.93
C VAL A 57 17.35 9.69 9.29
N ARG A 58 16.19 9.42 8.71
CA ARG A 58 15.41 8.23 9.03
C ARG A 58 14.66 7.73 7.79
N PRO A 59 14.66 6.42 7.53
CA PRO A 59 13.84 5.86 6.47
C PRO A 59 12.39 5.79 6.96
N HIS A 60 11.44 6.12 6.09
CA HIS A 60 10.01 6.02 6.32
C HIS A 60 9.37 5.15 5.23
N LEU A 61 8.61 4.15 5.64
CA LEU A 61 7.89 3.27 4.72
C LEU A 61 6.48 3.81 4.53
N PHE A 62 6.12 4.02 3.27
CA PHE A 62 4.75 4.29 2.85
C PHE A 62 4.33 3.27 1.81
N ALA A 63 3.05 3.21 1.49
CA ALA A 63 2.62 2.47 0.31
C ALA A 63 1.58 3.24 -0.50
N GLU A 64 1.61 3.04 -1.81
CA GLU A 64 0.42 3.26 -2.63
C GLU A 64 -0.48 2.03 -2.59
N TRP A 65 -1.77 2.24 -2.82
CA TRP A 65 -2.74 1.17 -2.90
C TRP A 65 -3.71 1.37 -4.06
N ALA A 66 -4.09 0.27 -4.70
CA ALA A 66 -5.16 0.21 -5.70
C ALA A 66 -6.18 -0.87 -5.32
N LEU A 67 -7.46 -0.53 -5.28
CA LEU A 67 -8.57 -1.44 -5.06
C LEU A 67 -9.29 -1.72 -6.36
N ASN A 68 -9.58 -2.99 -6.63
CA ASN A 68 -10.39 -3.43 -7.76
C ASN A 68 -11.47 -4.41 -7.28
N TRP A 69 -12.72 -4.02 -7.41
CA TRP A 69 -13.86 -4.77 -6.93
C TRP A 69 -14.42 -5.75 -7.97
N THR A 70 -15.10 -6.81 -7.51
CA THR A 70 -15.87 -7.68 -8.40
C THR A 70 -17.26 -7.08 -8.69
N GLU A 71 -17.85 -7.39 -9.85
CA GLU A 71 -19.14 -6.83 -10.30
C GLU A 71 -20.31 -7.12 -9.34
N ASP A 72 -20.18 -8.13 -8.47
CA ASP A 72 -21.22 -8.60 -7.55
C ASP A 72 -21.27 -7.84 -6.20
N LEU A 73 -20.46 -6.80 -6.00
CA LEU A 73 -20.45 -6.04 -4.75
C LEU A 73 -21.42 -4.86 -4.76
N ASP A 74 -22.10 -4.61 -3.63
CA ASP A 74 -22.84 -3.36 -3.41
C ASP A 74 -21.86 -2.22 -3.06
N TYR A 75 -21.39 -1.53 -4.10
CA TYR A 75 -20.49 -0.37 -4.01
C TYR A 75 -21.05 0.76 -3.13
N GLY A 76 -22.37 0.92 -3.07
CA GLY A 76 -23.03 1.97 -2.29
C GLY A 76 -22.85 1.81 -0.78
N SER A 77 -22.47 0.62 -0.32
CA SER A 77 -22.11 0.39 1.08
C SER A 77 -20.70 0.88 1.44
N PHE A 78 -19.79 0.99 0.46
CA PHE A 78 -18.41 1.44 0.64
C PHE A 78 -18.20 2.90 0.23
N TYR A 79 -19.00 3.39 -0.73
CA TYR A 79 -18.99 4.77 -1.19
C TYR A 79 -20.33 5.44 -0.90
N SER A 80 -20.29 6.53 -0.14
CA SER A 80 -21.48 7.30 0.24
C SER A 80 -22.14 8.07 -0.92
N ASP A 81 -21.62 7.96 -2.14
CA ASP A 81 -22.07 8.69 -3.33
C ASP A 81 -22.76 7.74 -4.31
N PRO A 82 -24.07 7.91 -4.58
CA PRO A 82 -24.84 7.01 -5.44
C PRO A 82 -24.43 7.04 -6.92
N ASP A 83 -23.58 7.97 -7.36
CA ASP A 83 -23.13 8.07 -8.76
C ASP A 83 -21.76 7.43 -9.01
N TYR A 84 -21.19 6.70 -8.05
CA TYR A 84 -19.88 6.06 -8.19
C TYR A 84 -19.96 4.70 -8.91
N GLU A 85 -19.79 4.72 -10.23
CA GLU A 85 -19.67 3.53 -11.09
C GLU A 85 -18.21 3.04 -11.26
N ASN A 86 -17.24 3.56 -10.52
CA ASN A 86 -15.83 3.16 -10.72
C ASN A 86 -15.47 1.94 -9.83
N PRO A 87 -15.31 0.73 -10.40
CA PRO A 87 -14.89 -0.45 -9.62
C PRO A 87 -13.43 -0.37 -9.17
N HIS A 88 -12.73 0.69 -9.59
CA HIS A 88 -11.34 0.96 -9.25
C HIS A 88 -11.23 2.17 -8.33
N SER A 89 -10.44 2.04 -7.26
CA SER A 89 -10.12 3.16 -6.37
C SER A 89 -8.64 3.23 -6.08
N CYS A 90 -8.13 4.45 -6.13
CA CYS A 90 -6.80 4.84 -5.69
C CYS A 90 -6.96 5.80 -4.51
N GLY A 91 -6.06 5.71 -3.53
CA GLY A 91 -6.09 6.62 -2.39
C GLY A 91 -4.77 7.30 -2.07
N LEU A 92 -4.82 8.05 -0.97
CA LEU A 92 -3.64 8.65 -0.36
C LEU A 92 -2.66 7.56 0.09
N PRO A 93 -1.35 7.88 0.19
CA PRO A 93 -0.35 6.93 0.67
C PRO A 93 -0.74 6.36 2.05
N LEU A 94 -0.65 5.04 2.19
CA LEU A 94 -0.79 4.33 3.45
C LEU A 94 0.37 4.68 4.37
N GLY A 95 0.05 5.09 5.59
CA GLY A 95 1.02 5.32 6.64
C GLY A 95 1.38 4.03 7.38
N THR A 96 2.22 4.16 8.41
CA THR A 96 2.68 3.00 9.19
C THR A 96 1.54 2.20 9.83
N ALA A 97 0.52 2.88 10.38
CA ALA A 97 -0.61 2.19 11.02
C ALA A 97 -1.44 1.38 10.02
N ASP A 98 -1.66 1.91 8.82
CA ASP A 98 -2.39 1.22 7.76
C ASP A 98 -1.59 0.01 7.25
N LEU A 99 -0.26 0.14 7.17
CA LEU A 99 0.62 -0.98 6.80
C LEU A 99 0.64 -2.09 7.85
N GLU A 100 0.63 -1.74 9.13
CA GLU A 100 0.49 -2.70 10.23
C GLU A 100 -0.87 -3.41 10.19
N GLU A 101 -1.92 -2.75 9.70
CA GLU A 101 -3.22 -3.38 9.46
C GLU A 101 -3.14 -4.40 8.31
N VAL A 102 -2.55 -4.01 7.17
CA VAL A 102 -2.33 -4.90 6.02
C VAL A 102 -1.47 -6.11 6.40
N ASP A 103 -0.42 -5.93 7.19
CA ASP A 103 0.44 -7.01 7.66
C ASP A 103 -0.28 -7.98 8.61
N ARG A 104 -1.38 -7.55 9.25
CA ARG A 104 -2.27 -8.44 10.03
C ARG A 104 -3.30 -9.16 9.16
N GLY A 105 -3.34 -8.89 7.86
CA GLY A 105 -4.32 -9.45 6.94
C GLY A 105 -5.66 -8.70 6.97
N GLU A 106 -5.64 -7.41 7.33
CA GLU A 106 -6.84 -6.58 7.41
C GLU A 106 -6.68 -5.31 6.56
N PHE A 107 -7.80 -4.76 6.07
CA PHE A 107 -7.82 -3.45 5.43
C PHE A 107 -9.14 -2.72 5.63
N THR A 108 -9.08 -1.54 6.24
CA THR A 108 -10.24 -0.74 6.57
C THR A 108 -10.52 0.26 5.48
N PHE A 109 -11.66 0.10 4.81
CA PHE A 109 -12.10 0.99 3.73
C PHE A 109 -13.58 1.36 3.89
N GLY A 110 -13.90 2.66 3.81
CA GLY A 110 -15.28 3.13 3.93
C GLY A 110 -15.96 2.78 5.27
N GLY A 111 -15.19 2.54 6.34
CA GLY A 111 -15.69 2.10 7.65
C GLY A 111 -15.91 0.57 7.77
N HIS A 112 -15.55 -0.20 6.74
CA HIS A 112 -15.62 -1.66 6.74
C HIS A 112 -14.22 -2.25 6.85
N VAL A 113 -14.07 -3.30 7.66
CA VAL A 113 -12.83 -4.08 7.78
C VAL A 113 -12.92 -5.27 6.84
N LEU A 114 -12.00 -5.36 5.88
CA LEU A 114 -11.89 -6.45 4.92
C LEU A 114 -10.79 -7.40 5.37
N ALA A 115 -11.00 -8.70 5.16
CA ALA A 115 -9.96 -9.70 5.35
C ALA A 115 -9.12 -9.82 4.08
N LEU A 116 -7.80 -9.88 4.23
CA LEU A 116 -6.82 -9.99 3.15
C LEU A 116 -6.14 -11.36 3.14
N ASP A 117 -6.16 -12.00 1.97
CA ASP A 117 -5.39 -13.20 1.71
C ASP A 117 -4.32 -12.89 0.65
N LEU A 118 -3.04 -13.07 1.02
CA LEU A 118 -1.92 -12.80 0.12
C LEU A 118 -1.96 -13.74 -1.09
N VAL A 119 -1.78 -13.16 -2.28
CA VAL A 119 -1.60 -13.90 -3.52
C VAL A 119 -0.10 -14.10 -3.73
N ASP A 120 0.39 -15.33 -3.80
CA ASP A 120 1.79 -15.59 -4.15
C ASP A 120 1.94 -15.58 -5.69
N PRO A 121 2.75 -14.67 -6.27
CA PRO A 121 2.97 -14.64 -7.72
C PRO A 121 3.67 -15.88 -8.27
N GLN A 122 4.34 -16.69 -7.45
CA GLN A 122 4.93 -17.96 -7.87
C GLN A 122 3.91 -19.08 -7.96
N ASP A 123 2.95 -19.11 -7.03
CA ASP A 123 1.91 -20.14 -7.00
C ASP A 123 0.76 -19.80 -7.96
N GLU A 124 0.42 -18.52 -8.09
CA GLU A 124 -0.73 -18.02 -8.87
C GLU A 124 -0.37 -16.87 -9.82
N PRO A 125 0.57 -17.07 -10.76
CA PRO A 125 1.09 -16.01 -11.63
C PRO A 125 0.02 -15.38 -12.52
N GLU A 126 -0.93 -16.16 -13.03
CA GLU A 126 -1.99 -15.65 -13.91
C GLU A 126 -2.93 -14.69 -13.17
N VAL A 127 -3.29 -15.01 -11.92
CA VAL A 127 -4.10 -14.14 -11.07
C VAL A 127 -3.34 -12.85 -10.78
N TRP A 128 -2.07 -12.98 -10.40
CA TRP A 128 -1.22 -11.84 -10.14
C TRP A 128 -1.16 -10.89 -11.34
N HIS A 129 -0.84 -11.40 -12.53
CA HIS A 129 -0.76 -10.60 -13.75
C HIS A 129 -2.07 -9.94 -14.15
N ALA A 130 -3.21 -10.62 -13.92
CA ALA A 130 -4.51 -10.10 -14.30
C ALA A 130 -5.08 -9.06 -13.33
N ARG A 131 -4.64 -9.08 -12.06
CA ARG A 131 -5.26 -8.32 -10.97
C ARG A 131 -4.34 -7.32 -10.28
N TRP A 132 -3.02 -7.45 -10.48
CA TRP A 132 -2.07 -6.43 -10.05
C TRP A 132 -2.37 -5.11 -10.74
N ASP A 133 -2.46 -4.06 -9.95
CA ASP A 133 -2.73 -2.69 -10.41
C ASP A 133 -1.92 -1.70 -9.56
N SER A 134 -1.60 -0.54 -10.10
CA SER A 134 -0.87 0.52 -9.39
C SER A 134 -1.46 1.89 -9.69
N CYS A 135 -1.36 2.79 -8.72
CA CYS A 135 -1.81 4.17 -8.89
C CYS A 135 -0.71 5.06 -9.47
N ALA A 136 0.56 4.63 -9.41
CA ALA A 136 1.64 5.11 -10.23
C ALA A 136 1.42 4.67 -11.69
N GLY A 137 0.94 5.59 -12.52
CA GLY A 137 0.80 5.43 -13.98
C GLY A 137 2.12 5.56 -14.75
#